data_AF-I1BHJ8-F1
#
_entry.id   AF-I1BHJ8-F1
#
_cell.length_a   1.000
_cell.length_b   1.000
_cell.length_c   1.000
_cell.angle_alpha   90.00
_cell.angle_beta   90.00
_cell.angle_gamma   90.00
#
_symmetry.space_group_name_H-M   'P 1'
#
loop_
_entity.id
_entity.type
_entity.pdbx_description
1 polymer ?
#
loop_
_entity_poly.entity_id
_entity_poly.type
_entity_poly.pdbx_seq_one_letter_code
_entity_poly.pdbx_strand_id
1 'polypeptide(L)'
;MDISFINLPILANAALISTSISTEFSVPIHHPYEISLPASSSFGFQSSSSVFGTASLREQRQQNKAALAKYRAKKNRQYGEMRSIISSLAKENDLLQNQIENAQQENRCLKTTYDKLRGKVVAEKMLKSLLNDRAQQMVDEQDCSDGE
;
A
#
# COMPACT_ATOMS: atom_id res chain seq x y z
N MET A 1 17.75 -28.58 -16.15
CA MET A 1 16.71 -28.55 -15.09
C MET A 1 16.00 -27.23 -15.22
N ASP A 2 14.87 -27.26 -15.90
CA ASP A 2 13.97 -26.13 -16.09
C ASP A 2 13.32 -25.73 -14.77
N ILE A 3 13.38 -24.44 -14.44
CA ILE A 3 12.40 -23.80 -13.55
C ILE A 3 12.08 -22.41 -14.12
N SER A 4 11.32 -22.41 -15.20
CA SER A 4 10.39 -21.33 -15.50
C SER A 4 9.03 -21.68 -14.87
N PHE A 5 8.14 -20.68 -14.66
CA PHE A 5 6.80 -20.69 -14.01
C PHE A 5 6.85 -20.30 -12.50
N ILE A 6 6.20 -19.23 -11.97
CA ILE A 6 4.86 -18.67 -12.28
C ILE A 6 4.63 -17.25 -11.73
N ASN A 7 3.99 -16.45 -12.60
CA ASN A 7 3.04 -15.34 -12.43
C ASN A 7 3.34 -14.10 -11.58
N LEU A 8 3.67 -13.03 -12.31
CA LEU A 8 2.98 -11.75 -12.16
C LEU A 8 1.46 -11.92 -12.35
N PRO A 9 0.64 -11.36 -11.45
CA PRO A 9 -0.48 -10.55 -11.91
C PRO A 9 -0.70 -9.34 -10.97
N ILE A 10 0.33 -8.53 -10.71
CA ILE A 10 0.16 -7.33 -9.87
C ILE A 10 -0.56 -6.21 -10.64
N LEU A 11 -0.56 -6.21 -11.98
CA LEU A 11 -1.22 -5.15 -12.77
C LEU A 11 -2.70 -5.39 -13.12
N ALA A 12 -3.23 -6.62 -13.00
CA ALA A 12 -4.59 -6.92 -13.50
C ALA A 12 -5.71 -6.47 -12.54
N ASN A 13 -5.43 -6.33 -11.24
CA ASN A 13 -6.46 -6.01 -10.25
C ASN A 13 -6.72 -4.51 -10.07
N ALA A 14 -5.82 -3.64 -10.54
CA ALA A 14 -6.00 -2.20 -10.46
C ALA A 14 -7.11 -1.69 -11.40
N ALA A 15 -7.39 -2.39 -12.49
CA ALA A 15 -8.38 -1.97 -13.50
C ALA A 15 -9.83 -2.30 -13.13
N LEU A 16 -10.09 -3.27 -12.24
CA LEU A 16 -11.44 -3.70 -11.88
C LEU A 16 -12.10 -2.87 -10.77
N ILE A 17 -11.32 -2.07 -10.03
CA ILE A 17 -11.86 -1.25 -8.92
C ILE A 17 -12.33 0.13 -9.44
N SER A 18 -11.94 0.53 -10.66
CA SER A 18 -12.20 1.87 -11.21
C SER A 18 -13.58 2.04 -11.88
N THR A 19 -14.37 0.97 -12.05
CA THR A 19 -15.60 1.00 -12.87
C THR A 19 -16.92 1.17 -12.09
N SER A 20 -16.92 1.90 -10.97
CA SER A 20 -18.19 2.20 -10.27
C SER A 20 -18.37 3.66 -9.84
N ILE A 21 -17.49 4.56 -10.26
CA ILE A 21 -17.64 5.99 -9.98
C ILE A 21 -18.19 6.69 -11.22
N SER A 22 -19.47 6.44 -11.50
CA SER A 22 -20.27 7.27 -12.41
C SER A 22 -21.72 7.18 -12.01
N THR A 23 -22.11 8.09 -11.11
CA THR A 23 -23.34 8.90 -11.18
C THR A 23 -23.45 9.72 -9.89
N GLU A 24 -23.27 11.04 -10.07
CA GLU A 24 -23.77 12.11 -9.20
C GLU A 24 -23.09 12.30 -7.84
N PHE A 25 -21.93 12.94 -7.90
CA PHE A 25 -21.25 13.55 -6.77
C PHE A 25 -21.86 14.94 -6.52
N SER A 26 -22.92 15.00 -5.72
CA SER A 26 -23.23 16.19 -4.90
C SER A 26 -24.03 15.74 -3.68
N VAL A 27 -23.30 15.27 -2.67
CA VAL A 27 -23.85 15.11 -1.32
C VAL A 27 -23.45 16.36 -0.56
N PRO A 28 -24.39 17.25 -0.18
CA PRO A 28 -24.08 18.31 0.76
C PRO A 28 -23.61 17.65 2.06
N ILE A 29 -22.36 17.88 2.44
CA ILE A 29 -21.85 17.50 3.75
C ILE A 29 -22.62 18.37 4.75
N HIS A 30 -23.71 17.85 5.30
CA HIS A 30 -24.42 18.54 6.36
C HIS A 30 -23.63 18.37 7.66
N HIS A 31 -22.94 19.43 8.06
CA HIS A 31 -22.28 19.53 9.36
C HIS A 31 -23.37 19.52 10.45
N PRO A 32 -23.18 18.80 11.58
CA PRO A 32 -24.24 18.66 12.56
C PRO A 32 -24.20 19.72 13.66
N TYR A 33 -23.80 20.97 13.41
CA TYR A 33 -23.94 22.05 14.41
C TYR A 33 -24.00 23.41 13.70
N GLU A 34 -25.20 23.97 13.52
CA GLU A 34 -25.49 25.41 13.35
C GLU A 34 -27.03 25.51 13.29
N ILE A 35 -27.68 25.60 14.46
CA ILE A 35 -29.09 25.99 14.55
C ILE A 35 -29.10 27.51 14.55
N SER A 36 -29.15 28.12 13.38
CA SER A 36 -29.59 29.51 13.22
C SER A 36 -31.01 29.50 12.69
N LEU A 37 -32.00 29.71 13.57
CA LEU A 37 -33.39 29.96 13.16
C LEU A 37 -33.44 31.24 12.32
N PRO A 38 -33.99 31.23 11.09
CA PRO A 38 -34.40 32.46 10.46
C PRO A 38 -35.75 32.91 11.02
N ALA A 39 -35.78 34.20 11.34
CA ALA A 39 -36.96 34.95 11.75
C ALA A 39 -38.15 34.74 10.80
N SER A 40 -39.33 34.78 11.41
CA SER A 40 -40.66 34.83 10.80
C SER A 40 -40.67 35.66 9.51
N SER A 41 -40.84 34.98 8.38
CA SER A 41 -41.37 35.59 7.17
C SER A 41 -42.47 34.66 6.65
N SER A 42 -43.69 35.19 6.69
CA SER A 42 -44.89 34.57 6.15
C SER A 42 -44.75 34.48 4.63
N PHE A 43 -44.18 33.38 4.14
CA PHE A 43 -44.28 33.03 2.73
C PHE A 43 -45.54 32.19 2.54
N GLY A 44 -46.54 32.81 1.91
CA GLY A 44 -47.78 32.16 1.54
C GLY A 44 -47.51 30.91 0.73
N PHE A 45 -47.95 29.77 1.25
CA PHE A 45 -47.95 28.51 0.53
C PHE A 45 -49.05 28.58 -0.53
N GLN A 46 -48.76 29.19 -1.68
CA GLN A 46 -49.49 28.85 -2.89
C GLN A 46 -49.10 27.43 -3.24
N SER A 47 -49.97 26.48 -2.87
CA SER A 47 -50.01 25.15 -3.46
C SER A 47 -50.19 25.31 -4.96
N SER A 48 -49.06 25.39 -5.69
CA SER A 48 -49.02 25.08 -7.10
C SER A 48 -49.27 23.59 -7.25
N SER A 49 -50.56 23.23 -7.24
CA SER A 49 -51.05 21.99 -7.81
C SER A 49 -50.72 22.00 -9.30
N SER A 50 -49.54 21.51 -9.65
CA SER A 50 -49.07 21.53 -11.04
C SER A 50 -48.16 20.34 -11.33
N VAL A 51 -48.79 19.35 -11.96
CA VAL A 51 -48.23 18.35 -12.88
C VAL A 51 -47.36 17.21 -12.34
N PHE A 52 -47.70 16.62 -11.20
CA PHE A 52 -47.54 15.17 -11.00
C PHE A 52 -48.75 14.69 -10.20
N GLY A 53 -49.32 13.55 -10.59
CA GLY A 53 -50.60 13.05 -10.08
C GLY A 53 -50.72 13.17 -8.57
N THR A 54 -51.94 13.44 -8.11
CA THR A 54 -52.35 13.57 -6.71
C THR A 54 -52.14 12.26 -5.95
N ALA A 55 -50.89 11.89 -5.71
CA ALA A 55 -50.54 10.85 -4.78
C ALA A 55 -51.06 11.30 -3.41
N SER A 56 -51.91 10.48 -2.80
CA SER A 56 -52.40 10.75 -1.46
C SER A 56 -51.21 10.97 -0.52
N LEU A 57 -51.31 11.84 0.49
CA LEU A 57 -50.25 12.03 1.51
C LEU A 57 -49.76 10.68 2.09
N ARG A 58 -50.65 9.69 2.16
CA ARG A 58 -50.34 8.32 2.58
C ARG A 58 -49.35 7.62 1.62
N GLU A 59 -49.55 7.78 0.32
CA GLU A 59 -48.67 7.24 -0.72
C GLU A 59 -47.29 7.89 -0.65
N GLN A 60 -47.21 9.22 -0.50
CA GLN A 60 -45.94 9.91 -0.35
C GLN A 60 -45.17 9.44 0.90
N ARG A 61 -45.87 9.24 2.04
CA ARG A 61 -45.26 8.68 3.26
C ARG A 61 -44.76 7.25 3.03
N GLN A 62 -45.50 6.42 2.29
CA GLN A 62 -45.09 5.07 1.95
C GLN A 62 -43.84 5.07 1.07
N GLN A 63 -43.78 5.95 0.06
CA GLN A 63 -42.61 6.13 -0.80
C GLN A 63 -41.40 6.63 0.00
N ASN A 64 -41.57 7.60 0.89
CA ASN A 64 -40.49 8.08 1.77
C ASN A 64 -39.98 6.99 2.72
N LYS A 65 -40.88 6.18 3.29
CA LYS A 65 -40.51 5.03 4.13
C LYS A 65 -39.68 4.01 3.34
N ALA A 66 -40.09 3.71 2.11
CA ALA A 66 -39.35 2.82 1.22
C ALA A 66 -37.99 3.41 0.82
N ALA A 67 -37.93 4.72 0.51
CA ALA A 67 -36.71 5.43 0.16
C ALA A 67 -35.71 5.44 1.33
N LEU A 68 -36.17 5.72 2.56
CA LEU A 68 -35.34 5.68 3.76
C LEU A 68 -34.81 4.26 4.04
N ALA A 69 -35.63 3.24 3.87
CA ALA A 69 -35.19 1.85 3.99
C ALA A 69 -34.10 1.50 2.97
N LYS A 70 -34.29 1.89 1.70
CA LYS A 70 -33.29 1.73 0.64
C LYS A 70 -31.99 2.48 0.96
N TYR A 71 -32.08 3.73 1.43
CA TYR A 71 -30.93 4.52 1.84
C TYR A 71 -30.15 3.84 2.97
N ARG A 72 -30.84 3.38 4.02
CA ARG A 72 -30.20 2.67 5.15
C ARG A 72 -29.52 1.39 4.69
N ALA A 73 -30.16 0.60 3.81
CA ALA A 73 -29.58 -0.59 3.24
C ALA A 73 -28.31 -0.28 2.44
N LYS A 74 -28.34 0.74 1.57
CA LYS A 74 -27.18 1.21 0.81
C LYS A 74 -26.04 1.67 1.73
N LYS A 75 -26.34 2.49 2.74
CA LYS A 75 -25.34 2.98 3.70
C LYS A 75 -24.69 1.85 4.49
N ASN A 76 -25.48 0.87 4.95
CA ASN A 76 -24.96 -0.30 5.65
C ASN A 76 -24.07 -1.16 4.75
N ARG A 77 -24.44 -1.34 3.48
CA ARG A 77 -23.61 -2.02 2.48
C ARG A 77 -22.28 -1.30 2.29
N GLN A 78 -22.30 0.02 2.10
CA GLN A 78 -21.08 0.83 1.94
C GLN A 78 -20.16 0.70 3.17
N TYR A 79 -20.70 0.78 4.38
CA TYR A 79 -19.88 0.54 5.59
C TYR A 79 -19.32 -0.89 5.64
N GLY A 80 -20.06 -1.88 5.14
CA GLY A 80 -19.56 -3.26 5.00
C GLY A 80 -18.38 -3.35 4.04
N GLU A 81 -18.50 -2.73 2.86
CA GLU A 81 -17.44 -2.65 1.85
C GLU A 81 -16.21 -1.91 2.42
N MET A 82 -16.40 -0.78 3.09
CA MET A 82 -15.32 -0.05 3.77
C MET A 82 -14.59 -0.93 4.80
N ARG A 83 -15.32 -1.65 5.65
CA ARG A 83 -14.71 -2.57 6.62
C ARG A 83 -13.92 -3.70 5.94
N SER A 84 -14.45 -4.22 4.84
CA SER A 84 -13.76 -5.26 4.05
C SER A 84 -12.45 -4.73 3.46
N ILE A 85 -12.46 -3.51 2.90
CA ILE A 85 -11.28 -2.86 2.34
C ILE A 85 -10.24 -2.62 3.44
N ILE A 86 -10.64 -2.04 4.58
CA ILE A 86 -9.74 -1.83 5.72
C ILE A 86 -9.10 -3.14 6.16
N SER A 87 -9.89 -4.22 6.26
CA SER A 87 -9.38 -5.54 6.66
C SER A 87 -8.41 -6.13 5.63
N SER A 88 -8.66 -5.92 4.34
CA SER A 88 -7.77 -6.36 3.27
C SER A 88 -6.44 -5.60 3.31
N LEU A 89 -6.51 -4.27 3.41
CA LEU A 89 -5.33 -3.41 3.49
C LEU A 89 -4.49 -3.70 4.74
N ALA A 90 -5.13 -3.96 5.89
CA ALA A 90 -4.41 -4.33 7.11
C ALA A 90 -3.62 -5.63 6.92
N LYS A 91 -4.23 -6.68 6.35
CA LYS A 91 -3.55 -7.95 6.06
C LYS A 91 -2.40 -7.78 5.08
N GLU A 92 -2.60 -6.97 4.04
CA GLU A 92 -1.54 -6.68 3.06
C GLU A 92 -0.38 -5.92 3.71
N ASN A 93 -0.67 -4.94 4.57
CA ASN A 93 0.35 -4.20 5.31
C ASN A 93 1.15 -5.14 6.22
N ASP A 94 0.49 -5.98 7.00
CA ASP A 94 1.15 -6.98 7.85
C ASP A 94 2.04 -7.92 7.04
N LEU A 95 1.57 -8.36 5.87
CA LEU A 95 2.36 -9.21 4.97
C LEU A 95 3.60 -8.49 4.44
N LEU A 96 3.45 -7.28 3.93
CA LEU A 96 4.54 -6.48 3.39
C LEU A 96 5.58 -6.15 4.47
N GLN A 97 5.13 -5.83 5.67
CA GLN A 97 6.00 -5.58 6.82
C GLN A 97 6.86 -6.80 7.16
N ASN A 98 6.24 -7.99 7.24
CA ASN A 98 6.97 -9.25 7.45
C ASN A 98 7.98 -9.54 6.32
N GLN A 99 7.62 -9.26 5.06
CA GLN A 99 8.53 -9.45 3.93
C GLN A 99 9.76 -8.54 4.02
N ILE A 100 9.57 -7.28 4.40
CA ILE A 100 10.67 -6.32 4.60
C ILE A 100 11.59 -6.80 5.71
N GLU A 101 11.04 -7.23 6.85
CA GLU A 101 11.83 -7.70 7.99
C GLU A 101 12.67 -8.94 7.63
N ASN A 102 12.07 -9.90 6.92
CA ASN A 102 12.76 -11.09 6.43
C ASN A 102 13.89 -10.73 5.46
N ALA A 103 13.63 -9.86 4.48
CA ALA A 103 14.63 -9.44 3.51
C ALA A 103 15.79 -8.68 4.17
N GLN A 104 15.50 -7.83 5.16
CA GLN A 104 16.53 -7.15 5.94
C GLN A 104 17.37 -8.13 6.76
N GLN A 105 16.74 -9.14 7.37
CA GLN A 105 17.46 -10.16 8.13
C GLN A 105 18.37 -11.00 7.22
N GLU A 106 17.87 -11.42 6.07
CA GLU A 106 18.67 -12.12 5.07
C GLU A 106 19.85 -11.26 4.59
N ASN A 107 19.60 -9.98 4.30
CA ASN A 107 20.66 -9.05 3.89
C ASN A 107 21.75 -8.89 4.96
N ARG A 108 21.38 -8.81 6.24
CA ARG A 108 22.34 -8.78 7.36
C ARG A 108 23.17 -10.06 7.44
N CYS A 109 22.53 -11.23 7.27
CA CYS A 109 23.21 -12.52 7.27
C CYS A 109 24.20 -12.63 6.11
N LEU A 110 23.78 -12.21 4.91
CA LEU A 110 24.62 -12.20 3.71
C LEU A 110 25.81 -11.26 3.87
N LYS A 111 25.60 -10.03 4.36
CA LYS A 111 26.70 -9.07 4.65
C LYS A 111 27.72 -9.66 5.64
N THR A 112 27.23 -10.26 6.72
CA THR A 112 28.11 -10.90 7.72
C THR A 112 28.95 -12.01 7.11
N THR A 113 28.34 -12.82 6.23
CA THR A 113 29.05 -13.93 5.56
C THR A 113 30.05 -13.41 4.52
N TYR A 114 29.65 -12.39 3.76
CA TYR A 114 30.51 -11.69 2.80
C TYR A 114 31.74 -11.09 3.49
N ASP A 115 31.56 -10.37 4.60
CA ASP A 115 32.67 -9.73 5.32
C ASP A 115 33.64 -10.76 5.90
N LYS A 116 33.13 -11.89 6.42
CA LYS A 116 33.97 -13.01 6.87
C LYS A 116 34.80 -13.60 5.74
N LEU A 117 34.19 -13.81 4.57
CA LEU A 117 34.90 -14.34 3.40
C LEU A 117 35.92 -13.34 2.88
N ARG A 118 35.53 -12.07 2.76
CA ARG A 118 36.42 -10.98 2.35
C ARG A 118 37.62 -10.86 3.28
N GLY A 119 37.42 -10.94 4.59
CA GLY A 119 38.51 -10.94 5.58
C GLY A 119 39.51 -12.06 5.35
N LYS A 120 39.03 -13.29 5.06
CA LYS A 120 39.90 -14.43 4.73
C LYS A 120 40.70 -14.20 3.45
N VAL A 121 40.05 -13.73 2.39
CA VAL A 121 40.71 -13.45 1.10
C VAL A 121 41.79 -12.36 1.24
N VAL A 122 41.49 -11.30 1.99
CA VAL A 122 42.46 -10.23 2.26
C VAL A 122 43.65 -10.76 3.05
N ALA A 123 43.41 -11.53 4.13
CA ALA A 123 44.48 -12.12 4.92
C ALA A 123 45.36 -13.07 4.10
N GLU A 124 44.76 -13.92 3.26
CA GLU A 124 45.49 -14.81 2.35
C GLU A 124 46.35 -14.03 1.35
N LYS A 125 45.80 -12.97 0.75
CA LYS A 125 46.53 -12.11 -0.19
C LYS A 125 47.72 -11.41 0.50
N MET A 126 47.52 -10.88 1.71
CA MET A 126 48.60 -10.26 2.48
C MET A 126 49.69 -11.26 2.83
N LEU A 127 49.33 -12.47 3.26
CA LEU A 127 50.30 -13.53 3.57
C LEU A 127 51.11 -13.92 2.32
N LYS A 128 50.46 -14.10 1.17
CA LYS A 128 51.15 -14.39 -0.10
C LYS A 128 52.10 -13.26 -0.52
N SER A 129 51.69 -12.00 -0.33
CA SER A 129 52.58 -10.86 -0.61
C SER A 129 53.84 -10.92 0.25
N LEU A 130 53.69 -11.06 1.57
CA LEU A 130 54.83 -11.10 2.49
C LEU A 130 55.80 -12.25 2.20
N LEU A 131 55.29 -13.42 1.80
CA LEU A 131 56.12 -14.56 1.41
C LEU A 131 56.87 -14.31 0.11
N ASN A 132 56.22 -13.69 -0.88
CA ASN A 132 56.89 -13.31 -2.12
C ASN A 132 57.95 -12.24 -1.88
N ASP A 133 57.63 -11.18 -1.14
CA ASP A 133 58.55 -10.09 -0.82
C ASP A 133 59.81 -10.62 -0.10
N ARG A 134 59.65 -11.59 0.80
CA ARG A 134 60.77 -12.28 1.46
C ARG A 134 61.59 -13.15 0.49
N ALA A 135 60.94 -13.82 -0.46
CA ALA A 135 61.64 -14.61 -1.47
C ALA A 135 62.48 -13.70 -2.41
N GLN A 136 61.97 -12.53 -2.78
CA GLN A 136 62.73 -11.53 -3.53
C GLN A 136 63.97 -11.04 -2.77
N GLN A 137 63.84 -10.73 -1.46
CA GLN A 137 64.98 -10.25 -0.66
C GLN A 137 66.13 -11.26 -0.55
N MET A 138 65.84 -12.58 -0.52
CA MET A 138 66.90 -13.60 -0.49
C MET A 138 67.59 -13.81 -1.85
N VAL A 139 66.94 -13.45 -2.96
CA VAL A 139 67.56 -13.51 -4.29
C VAL A 139 68.52 -12.33 -4.51
N ASP A 140 68.18 -11.14 -4.00
CA ASP A 140 69.02 -9.95 -4.14
C ASP A 140 70.31 -9.99 -3.29
N GLU A 141 70.32 -10.67 -2.13
CA GLU A 141 71.54 -10.80 -1.32
C GLU A 141 72.56 -11.84 -1.85
N GLN A 142 72.14 -12.76 -2.72
CA GLN A 142 73.02 -13.78 -3.28
C GLN A 142 73.84 -13.27 -4.49
N ASP A 143 73.38 -12.21 -5.18
CA ASP A 143 73.99 -11.69 -6.42
C ASP A 143 75.11 -10.65 -6.19
N CYS A 144 75.32 -10.22 -4.92
CA CYS A 144 76.34 -9.22 -4.56
C CYS A 144 77.66 -9.81 -3.99
N SER A 145 77.83 -11.14 -3.96
CA SER A 145 78.98 -11.79 -3.27
C SER A 145 80.07 -12.40 -4.19
N ASP A 146 79.93 -12.39 -5.51
CA ASP A 146 80.88 -13.03 -6.44
C ASP A 146 81.78 -12.02 -7.18
N GLY A 147 82.38 -11.07 -6.46
CA GLY A 147 83.23 -10.02 -7.03
C GLY A 147 84.41 -9.62 -6.16
N GLU A 148 85.33 -10.54 -5.88
CA GLU A 148 86.72 -10.26 -5.50
C GLU A 148 87.71 -11.06 -6.36
#